data_AF-A0A1R3USM7-F1
#
_entry.id   AF-A0A1R3USM7-F1
#
_cell.length_a   1.000
_cell.length_b   1.000
_cell.length_c   1.000
_cell.angle_alpha   90.00
_cell.angle_beta   90.00
_cell.angle_gamma   90.00
#
_symmetry.space_group_name_H-M   'P 1'
#
loop_
_entity.id
_entity.type
_entity.pdbx_description
1 polymer ?
#
loop_
_entity_poly.entity_id
_entity_poly.type
_entity_poly.pdbx_seq_one_letter_code
_entity_poly.pdbx_strand_id
1 'polypeptide(L)'
;MDGVPPRAPTGRPRIAVVVAILALCLVAAPMMSLFPIGVWNTSHALLLSGAGTWAILLAPVAVGGILLMWLLARCWLVASGVDHATSTAALVVGTAMAVPVVLSLMAPSFSPLPGDVALNSAVVTALVTTVAMGACVLAHRVPVPWRPGVLPGVAVTVAALLVLPLASELMRDRQSDQRSRAHVEGFDDRIAVLDHEEWSATRVHEVREGLRVTYAQGGEEGGGVHVVSWSEEHAGQGVLAGCDFSDVECVEEGRLVLVHRGEPVVPHRGAPSEIRIRLSEDVIAAVRPIGATREAALRTVAGSLRLEHPDERTDLAQAIVDG
;
A
#
# COMPACT_ATOMS: atom_id res chain seq x y z
N MET A 1 -27.99 -21.75 -65.69
CA MET A 1 -28.35 -20.94 -64.51
C MET A 1 -27.63 -21.55 -63.34
N ASP A 2 -26.44 -21.00 -63.10
CA ASP A 2 -25.42 -21.55 -62.22
C ASP A 2 -25.75 -21.34 -60.74
N GLY A 3 -25.22 -22.27 -59.95
CA GLY A 3 -25.42 -22.36 -58.50
C GLY A 3 -25.01 -21.09 -57.78
N VAL A 4 -25.99 -20.47 -57.13
CA VAL A 4 -25.75 -19.51 -56.06
C VAL A 4 -25.59 -20.33 -54.77
N PRO A 5 -24.38 -20.45 -54.19
CA PRO A 5 -24.25 -21.08 -52.89
C PRO A 5 -25.02 -20.25 -51.86
N PRO A 6 -25.79 -20.88 -50.95
CA PRO A 6 -26.55 -20.17 -49.95
C PRO A 6 -25.62 -19.34 -49.07
N ARG A 7 -25.95 -18.05 -48.88
CA ARG A 7 -25.28 -17.17 -47.92
C ARG A 7 -25.28 -17.85 -46.55
N ALA A 8 -24.09 -18.15 -46.03
CA ALA A 8 -23.91 -18.64 -44.68
C ALA A 8 -24.52 -17.65 -43.65
N PRO A 9 -25.09 -18.14 -42.54
CA PRO A 9 -25.76 -17.30 -41.54
C PRO A 9 -24.71 -16.47 -40.77
N THR A 10 -24.53 -15.21 -41.14
CA THR A 10 -23.45 -14.32 -40.66
C THR A 10 -23.65 -13.73 -39.24
N GLY A 11 -24.67 -14.15 -38.49
CA GLY A 11 -24.99 -13.54 -37.19
C GLY A 11 -24.48 -14.27 -35.94
N ARG A 12 -24.42 -15.62 -35.95
CA ARG A 12 -24.16 -16.44 -34.75
C ARG A 12 -22.69 -16.62 -34.33
N PRO A 13 -21.67 -16.67 -35.22
CA PRO A 13 -20.31 -16.94 -34.79
C PRO A 13 -19.70 -15.79 -33.96
N ARG A 14 -20.18 -14.55 -34.17
CA ARG A 14 -19.64 -13.37 -33.48
C ARG A 14 -20.00 -13.31 -32.00
N ILE A 15 -21.21 -13.73 -31.63
CA ILE A 15 -21.65 -13.73 -30.22
C ILE A 15 -20.91 -14.81 -29.44
N ALA A 16 -20.76 -16.01 -30.01
CA ALA A 16 -20.03 -17.11 -29.37
C ALA A 16 -18.55 -16.74 -29.10
N VAL A 17 -17.89 -16.10 -30.07
CA VAL A 17 -16.51 -15.60 -29.91
C VAL A 17 -16.40 -14.57 -28.78
N VAL A 18 -17.31 -13.58 -28.74
CA VAL A 18 -17.28 -12.54 -27.69
C VAL A 18 -17.54 -13.15 -26.31
N VAL A 19 -18.50 -14.06 -26.19
CA VAL A 19 -18.80 -14.75 -24.92
C VAL A 19 -17.62 -15.59 -24.45
N ALA A 20 -16.97 -16.33 -25.36
CA ALA A 20 -15.79 -17.13 -25.01
C ALA A 20 -14.61 -16.27 -24.52
N ILE A 21 -14.35 -15.14 -25.18
CA ILE A 21 -13.30 -14.19 -24.76
C ILE A 21 -13.63 -13.57 -23.41
N LEU A 22 -14.88 -13.14 -23.18
CA LEU A 22 -15.30 -12.58 -21.90
C LEU A 22 -15.23 -13.60 -20.77
N ALA A 23 -15.67 -14.83 -20.99
CA ALA A 23 -15.58 -15.89 -20.00
C ALA A 23 -14.12 -16.25 -19.67
N LEU A 24 -13.24 -16.25 -20.68
CA LEU A 24 -11.81 -16.44 -20.48
C LEU A 24 -11.20 -15.30 -19.63
N CYS A 25 -11.57 -14.04 -19.86
CA CYS A 25 -11.00 -12.90 -19.12
C CYS A 25 -11.60 -12.73 -17.72
N LEU A 26 -12.91 -12.94 -17.54
CA LEU A 26 -13.62 -12.65 -16.29
C LEU A 26 -13.64 -13.83 -15.31
N VAL A 27 -13.45 -15.06 -15.79
CA VAL A 27 -13.55 -16.26 -14.94
C VAL A 27 -12.25 -17.05 -14.98
N ALA A 28 -11.76 -17.39 -16.18
CA ALA A 28 -10.61 -18.28 -16.29
C ALA A 28 -9.31 -17.58 -15.89
N ALA A 29 -9.04 -16.35 -16.37
CA ALA A 29 -7.81 -15.64 -16.04
C ALA A 29 -7.64 -15.37 -14.53
N PRO A 30 -8.69 -14.96 -13.79
CA PRO A 30 -8.65 -14.84 -12.33
C PRO A 30 -8.40 -16.17 -11.62
N MET A 31 -8.96 -17.28 -12.12
CA MET A 31 -8.65 -18.61 -11.58
C MET A 31 -7.20 -19.01 -11.86
N MET A 32 -6.68 -18.70 -13.06
CA MET A 32 -5.29 -18.97 -13.44
C MET A 32 -4.30 -18.17 -12.60
N SER A 33 -4.65 -16.94 -12.17
CA SER A 33 -3.77 -16.11 -11.33
C SER A 33 -3.61 -16.63 -9.91
N LEU A 34 -4.47 -17.53 -9.44
CA LEU A 34 -4.29 -18.20 -8.14
C LEU A 34 -3.16 -19.22 -8.16
N PHE A 35 -2.84 -19.78 -9.33
CA PHE A 35 -1.76 -20.76 -9.48
C PHE A 35 -0.38 -20.21 -9.10
N PRO A 36 0.12 -19.08 -9.65
CA PRO A 36 1.40 -18.52 -9.24
C PRO A 36 1.44 -18.10 -7.76
N ILE A 37 0.31 -17.70 -7.18
CA ILE A 37 0.20 -17.40 -5.74
C ILE A 37 0.41 -18.66 -4.91
N GLY A 38 -0.26 -19.76 -5.27
CA GLY A 38 -0.10 -21.05 -4.61
C GLY A 38 1.34 -21.59 -4.72
N VAL A 39 1.95 -21.49 -5.90
CA VAL A 39 3.34 -21.88 -6.14
C VAL A 39 4.31 -21.02 -5.32
N TRP A 40 4.07 -19.71 -5.25
CA TRP A 40 4.89 -18.80 -4.46
C TRP A 40 4.83 -19.15 -2.97
N ASN A 41 3.62 -19.26 -2.40
CA ASN A 41 3.43 -19.55 -0.99
C ASN A 41 4.03 -20.91 -0.58
N THR A 42 3.86 -21.93 -1.42
CA THR A 42 4.47 -23.25 -1.18
C THR A 42 5.99 -23.20 -1.28
N SER A 43 6.56 -22.49 -2.26
CA SER A 43 8.01 -22.31 -2.37
C SER A 43 8.59 -21.58 -1.15
N HIS A 44 7.91 -20.55 -0.66
CA HIS A 44 8.35 -19.76 0.49
C HIS A 44 8.30 -20.59 1.78
N ALA A 45 7.24 -21.37 2.00
CA ALA A 45 7.12 -22.29 3.13
C ALA A 45 8.21 -23.38 3.13
N LEU A 46 8.56 -23.93 1.95
CA LEU A 46 9.63 -24.92 1.80
C LEU A 46 11.02 -24.33 2.07
N LEU A 47 11.24 -23.07 1.68
CA LEU A 47 12.48 -22.36 1.98
C LEU A 47 12.63 -22.10 3.49
N LEU A 48 11.57 -21.60 4.14
CA LEU A 48 11.58 -21.29 5.59
C LEU A 48 11.70 -22.55 6.47
N SER A 49 11.23 -23.70 5.99
CA SER A 49 11.35 -24.98 6.70
C SER A 49 12.70 -25.68 6.54
N GLY A 50 13.68 -25.05 5.87
CA GLY A 50 15.00 -25.64 5.61
C GLY A 50 14.99 -26.74 4.53
N ALA A 51 13.82 -26.99 3.93
CA ALA A 51 13.58 -27.94 2.85
C ALA A 51 13.77 -27.30 1.46
N GLY A 52 14.65 -26.30 1.34
CA GLY A 52 14.78 -25.45 0.14
C GLY A 52 15.10 -26.21 -1.15
N THR A 53 15.78 -27.36 -1.06
CA THR A 53 16.03 -28.25 -2.21
C THR A 53 14.75 -28.80 -2.84
N TRP A 54 13.67 -28.95 -2.07
CA TRP A 54 12.37 -29.40 -2.59
C TRP A 54 11.65 -28.32 -3.41
N ALA A 55 12.00 -27.05 -3.25
CA ALA A 55 11.46 -25.97 -4.08
C ALA A 55 11.85 -26.14 -5.57
N ILE A 56 12.99 -26.77 -5.87
CA ILE A 56 13.44 -27.04 -7.25
C ILE A 56 12.47 -28.00 -7.96
N LEU A 57 11.82 -28.91 -7.23
CA LEU A 57 10.84 -29.84 -7.77
C LEU A 57 9.49 -29.19 -8.10
N LEU A 58 9.24 -27.97 -7.60
CA LEU A 58 8.06 -27.19 -7.99
C LEU A 58 8.19 -26.60 -9.39
N ALA A 59 9.40 -26.36 -9.90
CA ALA A 59 9.62 -25.78 -11.22
C ALA A 59 8.97 -26.59 -12.37
N PRO A 60 9.17 -27.91 -12.50
CA PRO A 60 8.50 -28.69 -13.55
C PRO A 60 6.97 -28.74 -13.38
N VAL A 61 6.48 -28.76 -12.13
CA VAL A 61 5.03 -28.70 -11.84
C VAL A 61 4.44 -27.36 -12.26
N ALA A 62 5.13 -26.26 -11.96
CA ALA A 62 4.74 -24.92 -12.37
C ALA A 62 4.70 -24.78 -13.90
N VAL A 63 5.77 -25.21 -14.59
CA VAL A 63 5.83 -25.19 -16.05
C VAL A 63 4.72 -26.05 -16.67
N GLY A 64 4.50 -27.27 -16.14
CA GLY A 64 3.42 -28.14 -16.58
C GLY A 64 2.03 -27.53 -16.41
N GLY A 65 1.77 -26.89 -15.26
CA GLY A 65 0.52 -26.19 -14.99
C GLY A 65 0.28 -25.03 -15.96
N ILE A 66 1.30 -24.21 -16.24
CA ILE A 66 1.22 -23.10 -17.20
C ILE A 66 0.91 -23.61 -18.62
N LEU A 67 1.61 -24.67 -19.05
CA LEU A 67 1.37 -25.28 -20.36
C LEU A 67 -0.04 -25.86 -20.47
N LEU A 68 -0.55 -26.48 -19.40
CA LEU A 68 -1.91 -27.00 -19.35
C LEU A 68 -2.95 -25.87 -19.46
N MET A 69 -2.78 -24.78 -18.70
CA MET A 69 -3.66 -23.61 -18.75
C MET A 69 -3.68 -22.99 -20.16
N TRP A 70 -2.52 -22.85 -20.79
CA TRP A 70 -2.40 -22.38 -22.17
C TRP A 70 -3.07 -23.31 -23.18
N LEU A 71 -2.86 -24.62 -23.06
CA LEU A 71 -3.45 -25.61 -23.94
C LEU A 71 -4.98 -25.60 -23.85
N LEU A 72 -5.54 -25.56 -22.63
CA LEU A 72 -6.98 -25.51 -22.39
C LEU A 72 -7.59 -24.22 -22.96
N ALA A 73 -6.98 -23.06 -22.69
CA ALA A 73 -7.42 -21.79 -23.24
C ALA A 73 -7.40 -21.78 -24.78
N ARG A 74 -6.31 -22.28 -25.37
CA ARG A 74 -6.18 -22.41 -26.83
C ARG A 74 -7.27 -23.31 -27.41
N CYS A 75 -7.44 -24.53 -26.88
CA CYS A 75 -8.44 -25.48 -27.37
C CYS A 75 -9.86 -24.89 -27.30
N TRP A 76 -10.18 -24.19 -26.22
CA TRP A 76 -11.47 -23.53 -26.04
C TRP A 76 -11.67 -22.38 -27.05
N LEU A 77 -10.67 -21.55 -27.28
CA LEU A 77 -10.71 -20.45 -28.25
C LEU A 77 -10.79 -20.96 -29.69
N VAL A 78 -10.09 -22.04 -30.03
CA VAL A 78 -10.21 -22.71 -31.34
C VAL A 78 -11.62 -23.25 -31.54
N ALA A 79 -12.18 -23.94 -30.53
CA ALA A 79 -13.55 -24.46 -30.58
C ALA A 79 -14.61 -23.34 -30.73
N SER A 80 -14.29 -22.13 -30.27
CA SER A 80 -15.14 -20.95 -30.37
C SER A 80 -14.99 -20.16 -31.69
N GLY A 81 -14.05 -20.56 -32.57
CA GLY A 81 -13.83 -19.93 -33.88
C GLY A 81 -12.97 -18.66 -33.87
N VAL A 82 -12.01 -18.55 -32.94
CA VAL A 82 -11.08 -17.40 -32.86
C VAL A 82 -9.88 -17.57 -33.81
N ASP A 83 -9.71 -16.64 -34.75
CA ASP A 83 -8.66 -16.69 -35.80
C ASP A 83 -7.21 -16.64 -35.26
N HIS A 84 -7.00 -16.17 -34.01
CA HIS A 84 -5.69 -16.04 -33.37
C HIS A 84 -5.64 -16.70 -31.97
N ALA A 85 -6.28 -17.87 -31.82
CA ALA A 85 -6.47 -18.57 -30.54
C ALA A 85 -5.17 -18.84 -29.75
N THR A 86 -4.04 -19.10 -30.42
CA THR A 86 -2.75 -19.36 -29.75
C THR A 86 -2.18 -18.12 -29.09
N SER A 87 -2.15 -17.00 -29.83
CA SER A 87 -1.60 -15.73 -29.37
C SER A 87 -2.49 -15.10 -28.30
N THR A 88 -3.82 -15.24 -28.42
CA THR A 88 -4.75 -14.74 -27.40
C THR A 88 -4.67 -15.57 -26.12
N ALA A 89 -4.59 -16.89 -26.21
CA ALA A 89 -4.34 -17.75 -25.05
C ALA A 89 -3.02 -17.40 -24.36
N ALA A 90 -1.94 -17.19 -25.12
CA ALA A 90 -0.64 -16.82 -24.57
C ALA A 90 -0.66 -15.46 -23.86
N LEU A 91 -1.36 -14.47 -24.42
CA LEU A 91 -1.53 -13.16 -23.79
C LEU A 91 -2.26 -13.28 -22.43
N VAL A 92 -3.40 -13.97 -22.39
CA VAL A 92 -4.18 -14.12 -21.15
C VAL A 92 -3.40 -14.90 -20.09
N VAL A 93 -2.81 -16.05 -20.44
CA VAL A 93 -2.03 -16.84 -19.49
C VAL A 93 -0.82 -16.04 -19.01
N GLY A 94 -0.09 -15.38 -19.92
CA GLY A 94 1.05 -14.53 -19.55
C GLY A 94 0.67 -13.41 -18.58
N THR A 95 -0.43 -12.71 -18.84
CA THR A 95 -0.94 -11.66 -17.93
C THR A 95 -1.34 -12.21 -16.56
N ALA A 96 -2.03 -13.36 -16.52
CA ALA A 96 -2.47 -13.99 -15.27
C ALA A 96 -1.28 -14.50 -14.42
N MET A 97 -0.15 -14.82 -15.06
CA MET A 97 1.08 -15.18 -14.37
C MET A 97 1.88 -13.95 -13.91
N ALA A 98 1.89 -12.88 -14.69
CA ALA A 98 2.68 -11.68 -14.40
C ALA A 98 2.05 -10.78 -13.32
N VAL A 99 0.73 -10.61 -13.33
CA VAL A 99 0.03 -9.71 -12.40
C VAL A 99 0.29 -10.07 -10.93
N PRO A 100 0.14 -11.33 -10.47
CA PRO A 100 0.40 -11.69 -9.08
C PRO A 100 1.86 -11.49 -8.65
N VAL A 101 2.82 -11.70 -9.56
CA VAL A 101 4.24 -11.51 -9.29
C VAL A 101 4.56 -10.02 -9.14
N VAL A 102 3.99 -9.17 -9.99
CA VAL A 102 4.15 -7.72 -9.85
C VAL A 102 3.52 -7.25 -8.55
N LEU A 103 2.28 -7.68 -8.24
CA LEU A 103 1.57 -7.33 -7.01
C LEU A 103 2.29 -7.80 -5.74
N SER A 104 2.93 -8.98 -5.74
CA SER A 104 3.67 -9.48 -4.58
C SER A 104 4.97 -8.72 -4.30
N LEU A 105 5.52 -8.03 -5.30
CA LEU A 105 6.67 -7.13 -5.14
C LEU A 105 6.26 -5.75 -4.64
N MET A 106 4.97 -5.44 -4.62
CA MET A 106 4.45 -4.16 -4.13
C MET A 106 4.28 -4.24 -2.62
N ALA A 107 4.50 -3.13 -1.93
CA ALA A 107 4.25 -3.01 -0.50
C ALA A 107 2.81 -3.44 -0.14
N PRO A 108 2.48 -3.77 1.12
CA PRO A 108 1.15 -4.21 1.56
C PRO A 108 0.00 -3.19 1.35
N SER A 109 0.23 -2.11 0.61
CA SER A 109 -0.75 -1.11 0.19
C SER A 109 -1.89 -1.63 -0.69
N PHE A 110 -1.82 -2.88 -1.18
CA PHE A 110 -2.93 -3.55 -1.88
C PHE A 110 -3.88 -4.35 -0.96
N SER A 111 -3.95 -4.04 0.34
CA SER A 111 -5.08 -4.41 1.19
C SER A 111 -6.29 -3.41 1.26
N PRO A 112 -6.64 -2.55 0.27
CA PRO A 112 -7.80 -1.66 0.39
C PRO A 112 -9.16 -2.34 0.28
N LEU A 113 -9.25 -3.53 -0.33
CA LEU A 113 -10.52 -4.23 -0.50
C LEU A 113 -10.72 -5.20 0.66
N PRO A 114 -11.96 -5.40 1.15
CA PRO A 114 -12.27 -6.48 2.09
C PRO A 114 -12.06 -7.82 1.37
N GLY A 115 -10.82 -8.28 1.35
CA GLY A 115 -10.39 -9.41 0.54
C GLY A 115 -8.90 -9.63 0.65
N ASP A 116 -8.53 -10.89 0.83
CA ASP A 116 -7.15 -11.38 0.83
C ASP A 116 -6.41 -10.97 -0.47
N VAL A 117 -5.07 -10.94 -0.45
CA VAL A 117 -4.20 -10.58 -1.59
C VAL A 117 -4.57 -11.34 -2.88
N ALA A 118 -5.06 -12.58 -2.71
CA ALA A 118 -5.60 -13.41 -3.78
C ALA A 118 -6.79 -12.77 -4.51
N LEU A 119 -7.75 -12.18 -3.80
CA LEU A 119 -8.92 -11.54 -4.40
C LEU A 119 -8.52 -10.33 -5.25
N ASN A 120 -7.60 -9.51 -4.73
CA ASN A 120 -7.16 -8.31 -5.43
C ASN A 120 -6.36 -8.66 -6.68
N SER A 121 -5.53 -9.71 -6.61
CA SER A 121 -4.84 -10.24 -7.78
C SER A 121 -5.80 -10.73 -8.88
N ALA A 122 -6.89 -11.40 -8.48
CA ALA A 122 -7.90 -11.93 -9.37
C ALA A 122 -8.65 -10.79 -10.09
N VAL A 123 -9.04 -9.75 -9.35
CA VAL A 123 -9.73 -8.57 -9.90
C VAL A 123 -8.82 -7.80 -10.87
N VAL A 124 -7.57 -7.51 -10.48
CA VAL A 124 -6.63 -6.80 -11.35
C VAL A 124 -6.32 -7.61 -12.61
N THR A 125 -6.16 -8.93 -12.47
CA THR A 125 -5.97 -9.83 -13.63
C THR A 125 -7.16 -9.78 -14.58
N ALA A 126 -8.40 -9.86 -14.06
CA ALA A 126 -9.61 -9.74 -14.88
C ALA A 126 -9.65 -8.41 -15.64
N LEU A 127 -9.29 -7.31 -14.97
CA LEU A 127 -9.33 -5.98 -15.55
C LEU A 127 -8.27 -5.81 -16.65
N VAL A 128 -7.01 -6.17 -16.38
CA VAL A 128 -5.91 -6.05 -17.35
C VAL A 128 -6.16 -6.93 -18.58
N THR A 129 -6.60 -8.18 -18.38
CA THR A 129 -6.91 -9.10 -19.49
C THR A 129 -8.05 -8.60 -20.36
N THR A 130 -9.12 -8.10 -19.74
CA THR A 130 -10.30 -7.58 -20.45
C THR A 130 -9.94 -6.34 -21.27
N VAL A 131 -9.17 -5.40 -20.72
CA VAL A 131 -8.75 -4.18 -21.43
C VAL A 131 -7.77 -4.54 -22.56
N ALA A 132 -6.82 -5.43 -22.33
CA ALA A 132 -5.88 -5.90 -23.36
C ALA A 132 -6.61 -6.57 -24.54
N MET A 133 -7.60 -7.42 -24.25
CA MET A 133 -8.43 -8.04 -25.29
C MET A 133 -9.33 -7.03 -26.00
N GLY A 134 -9.90 -6.07 -25.26
CA GLY A 134 -10.66 -4.96 -25.84
C GLY A 134 -9.84 -4.14 -26.84
N ALA A 135 -8.57 -3.85 -26.51
CA ALA A 135 -7.64 -3.15 -27.38
C ALA A 135 -7.33 -3.95 -28.66
N CYS A 136 -7.10 -5.26 -28.54
CA CYS A 136 -6.94 -6.14 -29.70
C CYS A 136 -8.16 -6.12 -30.63
N VAL A 137 -9.37 -6.20 -30.06
CA VAL A 137 -10.63 -6.18 -30.82
C VAL A 137 -10.84 -4.82 -31.52
N LEU A 138 -10.57 -3.70 -30.83
CA LEU A 138 -10.68 -2.36 -31.40
C LEU A 138 -9.69 -2.15 -32.55
N ALA A 139 -8.45 -2.57 -32.38
CA ALA A 139 -7.42 -2.46 -33.42
C ALA A 139 -7.75 -3.30 -34.66
N HIS A 140 -8.45 -4.43 -34.52
CA HIS A 140 -8.92 -5.25 -35.64
C HIS A 140 -10.11 -4.64 -36.40
N ARG A 141 -10.81 -3.65 -35.83
CA ARG A 141 -11.91 -2.96 -36.52
C ARG A 141 -11.43 -1.87 -37.47
N VAL A 142 -10.17 -1.45 -37.38
CA VAL A 142 -9.61 -0.41 -38.25
C VAL A 142 -9.22 -1.04 -39.59
N PRO A 143 -9.73 -0.53 -40.73
CA PRO A 143 -9.38 -1.03 -42.05
C PRO A 143 -7.98 -0.55 -42.45
N VAL A 144 -6.95 -1.12 -41.83
CA VAL A 144 -5.53 -0.88 -42.15
C VAL A 144 -5.00 -2.10 -42.92
N PRO A 145 -4.13 -1.93 -43.93
CA PRO A 145 -3.51 -3.04 -44.66
C PRO A 145 -2.69 -4.00 -43.76
N TRP A 146 -2.33 -3.56 -42.55
CA TRP A 146 -1.64 -4.35 -41.54
C TRP A 146 -2.59 -4.67 -40.38
N ARG A 147 -2.87 -5.95 -40.15
CA ARG A 147 -3.61 -6.40 -38.96
C ARG A 147 -2.63 -6.64 -37.82
N PRO A 148 -2.65 -5.84 -36.73
CA PRO A 148 -1.58 -5.83 -35.72
C PRO A 148 -1.57 -7.03 -34.75
N GLY A 149 -2.31 -8.11 -35.05
CA GLY A 149 -2.38 -9.30 -34.19
C GLY A 149 -2.69 -8.96 -32.73
N VAL A 150 -1.85 -9.42 -31.81
CA VAL A 150 -1.97 -9.19 -30.35
C VAL A 150 -1.09 -8.06 -29.81
N LEU A 151 -0.33 -7.37 -30.66
CA LEU A 151 0.59 -6.29 -30.24
C LEU A 151 -0.08 -5.18 -29.41
N PRO A 152 -1.31 -4.72 -29.73
CA PRO A 152 -2.00 -3.71 -28.92
C PRO A 152 -2.30 -4.21 -27.51
N GLY A 153 -2.70 -5.48 -27.38
CA GLY A 153 -2.96 -6.10 -26.08
C GLY A 153 -1.70 -6.24 -25.24
N VAL A 154 -0.58 -6.65 -25.85
CA VAL A 154 0.72 -6.71 -25.18
C VAL A 154 1.12 -5.31 -24.67
N ALA A 155 1.00 -4.28 -25.50
CA ALA A 155 1.33 -2.91 -25.11
C ALA A 155 0.49 -2.43 -23.91
N VAL A 156 -0.82 -2.71 -23.91
CA VAL A 156 -1.71 -2.40 -22.79
C VAL A 156 -1.32 -3.16 -21.52
N THR A 157 -1.01 -4.45 -21.63
CA THR A 157 -0.54 -5.24 -20.49
C THR A 157 0.74 -4.66 -19.90
N VAL A 158 1.74 -4.38 -20.73
CA VAL A 158 3.02 -3.81 -20.27
C VAL A 158 2.79 -2.45 -19.62
N ALA A 159 2.01 -1.57 -20.25
CA ALA A 159 1.67 -0.28 -19.68
C ALA A 159 0.94 -0.41 -18.34
N ALA A 160 -0.04 -1.31 -18.21
CA ALA A 160 -0.76 -1.54 -16.97
C ALA A 160 0.18 -2.04 -15.85
N LEU A 161 1.06 -3.00 -16.16
CA LEU A 161 2.06 -3.52 -15.22
C LEU A 161 3.09 -2.47 -14.78
N LEU A 162 3.43 -1.52 -15.66
CA LEU A 162 4.33 -0.40 -15.33
C LEU A 162 3.63 0.71 -14.52
N VAL A 163 2.33 0.92 -14.72
CA VAL A 163 1.56 1.95 -14.01
C VAL A 163 1.10 1.47 -12.63
N LEU A 164 0.92 0.16 -12.44
CA LEU A 164 0.56 -0.44 -11.17
C LEU A 164 1.41 0.08 -9.99
N PRO A 165 2.77 0.11 -10.06
CA PRO A 165 3.65 0.71 -9.05
C PRO A 165 3.29 2.14 -8.65
N LEU A 166 3.13 3.03 -9.63
CA LEU A 166 2.74 4.42 -9.40
C LEU A 166 1.36 4.53 -8.75
N ALA A 167 0.40 3.72 -9.20
CA ALA A 167 -0.93 3.69 -8.60
C ALA A 167 -0.90 3.17 -7.15
N SER A 168 -0.02 2.21 -6.85
CA SER A 168 0.20 1.69 -5.50
C SER A 168 0.76 2.74 -4.55
N GLU A 169 1.74 3.51 -4.99
CA GLU A 169 2.34 4.59 -4.20
C GLU A 169 1.29 5.67 -3.90
N LEU A 170 0.55 6.11 -4.93
CA LEU A 170 -0.54 7.08 -4.76
C LEU A 170 -1.66 6.59 -3.84
N MET A 171 -2.00 5.30 -3.88
CA MET A 171 -2.98 4.72 -2.96
C MET A 171 -2.43 4.59 -1.55
N ARG A 172 -1.13 4.28 -1.39
CA ARG A 172 -0.48 4.20 -0.09
C ARG A 172 -0.49 5.55 0.61
N ASP A 173 -0.19 6.63 -0.11
CA ASP A 173 -0.20 7.99 0.43
C ASP A 173 -1.62 8.37 0.86
N ARG A 174 -2.61 8.21 -0.03
CA ARG A 174 -4.02 8.47 0.31
C ARG A 174 -4.56 7.63 1.46
N GLN A 175 -4.15 6.37 1.58
CA GLN A 175 -4.54 5.53 2.71
C GLN A 175 -3.85 5.92 4.01
N SER A 176 -2.61 6.42 3.93
CA SER A 176 -1.92 7.02 5.07
C SER A 176 -2.71 8.24 5.54
N ASP A 177 -3.09 9.12 4.61
CA ASP A 177 -3.84 10.34 4.89
C ASP A 177 -5.22 10.05 5.49
N GLN A 178 -5.94 9.08 4.92
CA GLN A 178 -7.26 8.66 5.43
C GLN A 178 -7.16 8.01 6.81
N ARG A 179 -6.13 7.18 7.06
CA ARG A 179 -5.88 6.64 8.40
C ARG A 179 -5.52 7.74 9.37
N SER A 180 -4.63 8.67 9.01
CA SER A 180 -4.28 9.81 9.84
C SER A 180 -5.50 10.66 10.18
N ARG A 181 -6.40 10.94 9.23
CA ARG A 181 -7.66 11.65 9.49
C ARG A 181 -8.58 10.86 10.43
N ALA A 182 -8.80 9.57 10.18
CA ALA A 182 -9.63 8.73 11.05
C ALA A 182 -9.10 8.63 12.49
N HIS A 183 -7.77 8.58 12.65
CA HIS A 183 -7.11 8.59 13.96
C HIS A 183 -7.24 9.94 14.68
N VAL A 184 -7.26 11.05 13.95
CA VAL A 184 -7.44 12.39 14.52
C VAL A 184 -8.90 12.63 14.90
N GLU A 185 -9.84 12.26 14.04
CA GLU A 185 -11.28 12.40 14.27
C GLU A 185 -11.79 11.46 15.39
N GLY A 186 -11.14 10.30 15.57
CA GLY A 186 -11.53 9.30 16.57
C GLY A 186 -10.86 9.43 17.94
N PHE A 187 -9.98 10.42 18.15
CA PHE A 187 -9.34 10.65 19.45
C PHE A 187 -10.26 11.53 20.31
N ASP A 188 -10.77 11.04 21.43
CA ASP A 188 -11.78 11.80 22.21
C ASP A 188 -11.16 12.89 23.11
N ASP A 189 -9.86 12.78 23.44
CA ASP A 189 -9.18 13.65 24.39
C ASP A 189 -8.55 14.89 23.72
N ARG A 190 -8.28 15.94 24.51
CA ARG A 190 -7.62 17.15 24.00
C ARG A 190 -6.15 16.89 23.64
N ILE A 191 -5.66 17.49 22.56
CA ILE A 191 -4.27 17.33 22.11
C ILE A 191 -3.42 18.58 22.36
N ALA A 192 -2.11 18.34 22.46
CA ALA A 192 -1.08 19.36 22.45
C ALA A 192 -0.72 19.73 21.01
N VAL A 193 -0.72 21.03 20.73
CA VAL A 193 -0.35 21.61 19.44
C VAL A 193 0.90 22.47 19.63
N LEU A 194 1.85 22.34 18.70
CA LEU A 194 3.02 23.21 18.64
C LEU A 194 2.68 24.51 17.92
N ASP A 195 2.76 25.61 18.65
CA ASP A 195 2.54 26.96 18.13
C ASP A 195 3.90 27.66 17.96
N HIS A 196 4.55 27.44 16.81
CA HIS A 196 5.88 27.98 16.54
C HIS A 196 6.08 28.28 15.05
N GLU A 197 6.56 29.48 14.73
CA GLU A 197 6.66 29.99 13.34
C GLU A 197 7.59 29.15 12.43
N GLU A 198 8.66 28.61 12.99
CA GLU A 198 9.63 27.78 12.25
C GLU A 198 9.25 26.29 12.08
N TRP A 199 8.17 25.81 12.72
CA TRP A 199 7.82 24.39 12.73
C TRP A 199 6.46 24.15 12.09
N SER A 200 6.39 23.24 11.12
CA SER A 200 5.15 22.86 10.47
C SER A 200 4.80 21.40 10.72
N ALA A 201 3.51 21.14 10.93
CA ALA A 201 3.00 19.78 11.09
C ALA A 201 3.09 19.06 9.73
N THR A 202 3.62 17.83 9.74
CA THR A 202 3.85 17.04 8.51
C THR A 202 3.15 15.69 8.52
N ARG A 203 2.93 15.09 9.70
CA ARG A 203 2.25 13.77 9.83
C ARG A 203 1.56 13.64 11.18
N VAL A 204 0.47 12.88 11.23
CA VAL A 204 -0.18 12.47 12.49
C VAL A 204 -0.38 10.96 12.52
N HIS A 205 -0.12 10.35 13.67
CA HIS A 205 -0.33 8.93 13.92
C HIS A 205 -0.88 8.70 15.32
N GLU A 206 -1.87 7.83 15.46
CA GLU A 206 -2.19 7.25 16.75
C GLU A 206 -1.08 6.26 17.14
N VAL A 207 -0.61 6.35 18.37
CA VAL A 207 0.33 5.41 18.98
C VAL A 207 -0.33 4.84 20.22
N ARG A 208 0.16 3.67 20.67
CA ARG A 208 -0.37 2.86 21.78
C ARG A 208 -0.60 3.61 23.11
N GLU A 209 -0.19 4.88 23.19
CA GLU A 209 -0.14 5.73 24.38
C GLU A 209 -0.66 7.17 24.10
N GLY A 210 -1.25 7.46 22.92
CA GLY A 210 -1.74 8.80 22.60
C GLY A 210 -1.69 9.20 21.12
N LEU A 211 -1.98 10.47 20.83
CA LEU A 211 -1.86 11.04 19.48
C LEU A 211 -0.47 11.64 19.27
N ARG A 212 0.25 11.19 18.23
CA ARG A 212 1.57 11.71 17.85
C ARG A 212 1.48 12.58 16.59
N VAL A 213 1.80 13.85 16.74
CA VAL A 213 2.00 14.81 15.64
C VAL A 213 3.49 14.97 15.36
N THR A 214 3.88 14.93 14.09
CA THR A 214 5.27 15.11 13.64
C THR A 214 5.42 16.50 13.08
N TYR A 215 6.39 17.25 13.59
CA TYR A 215 6.74 18.58 13.12
C TYR A 215 8.14 18.58 12.50
N ALA A 216 8.28 19.29 11.39
CA ALA A 216 9.56 19.54 10.73
C ALA A 216 9.93 21.01 10.87
N GLN A 217 11.21 21.31 11.02
CA GLN A 217 11.70 22.67 11.04
C GLN A 217 11.93 23.16 9.61
N GLY A 218 11.42 24.35 9.27
CA GLY A 218 11.62 24.95 7.95
C GLY A 218 13.11 25.23 7.69
N GLY A 219 13.69 24.55 6.70
CA GLY A 219 15.04 24.84 6.20
C GLY A 219 16.18 23.91 6.65
N GLU A 220 15.94 22.91 7.51
CA GLU A 220 16.93 21.87 7.84
C GLU A 220 16.49 20.48 7.33
N GLU A 221 17.25 19.90 6.39
CA GLU A 221 17.08 18.50 6.02
C GLU A 221 17.56 17.59 7.16
N GLY A 222 16.61 16.97 7.88
CA GLY A 222 16.89 15.87 8.81
C GLY A 222 16.67 16.16 10.30
N GLY A 223 16.22 17.36 10.67
CA GLY A 223 15.78 17.71 12.03
C GLY A 223 14.26 17.68 12.15
N GLY A 224 13.74 17.02 13.19
CA GLY A 224 12.30 16.92 13.42
C GLY A 224 11.96 16.68 14.89
N VAL A 225 10.69 16.84 15.24
CA VAL A 225 10.17 16.50 16.58
C VAL A 225 8.84 15.76 16.48
N HIS A 226 8.64 14.82 17.38
CA HIS A 226 7.34 14.23 17.63
C HIS A 226 6.74 14.86 18.88
N VAL A 227 5.54 15.41 18.77
CA VAL A 227 4.72 15.83 19.89
C VAL A 227 3.69 14.74 20.14
N VAL A 228 3.71 14.13 21.31
CA VAL A 228 2.80 13.06 21.72
C VAL A 228 1.88 13.60 22.81
N SER A 229 0.57 13.54 22.59
CA SER A 229 -0.44 13.87 23.60
C SER A 229 -0.99 12.58 24.18
N TRP A 230 -0.85 12.36 25.49
CA TRP A 230 -1.33 11.14 26.14
C TRP A 230 -2.85 11.17 26.36
N SER A 231 -3.48 9.99 26.34
CA SER A 231 -4.89 9.84 26.71
C SER A 231 -5.09 9.98 28.23
N GLU A 232 -6.32 10.30 28.65
CA GLU A 232 -6.70 10.56 30.05
C GLU A 232 -6.30 9.40 30.99
N GLU A 233 -6.38 8.15 30.53
CA GLU A 233 -6.02 6.94 31.28
C GLU A 233 -4.53 6.91 31.70
N HIS A 234 -3.64 7.53 30.91
CA HIS A 234 -2.21 7.64 31.22
C HIS A 234 -1.84 8.99 31.84
N ALA A 235 -2.64 10.04 31.61
CA ALA A 235 -2.49 11.32 32.33
C ALA A 235 -2.58 11.14 33.85
N GLY A 236 -3.38 10.18 34.32
CA GLY A 236 -3.49 9.80 35.74
C GLY A 236 -2.20 9.29 36.38
N GLN A 237 -1.22 8.82 35.58
CA GLN A 237 0.12 8.43 36.09
C GLN A 237 1.07 9.63 36.24
N GLY A 238 0.68 10.79 35.71
CA GLY A 238 1.42 12.04 35.83
C GLY A 238 2.64 12.16 34.91
N VAL A 239 3.30 13.34 34.94
CA VAL A 239 4.43 13.66 34.05
C VAL A 239 5.64 12.75 34.30
N LEU A 240 5.71 12.16 35.50
CA LEU A 240 6.75 11.25 35.96
C LEU A 240 6.46 9.77 35.66
N ALA A 241 5.44 9.45 34.86
CA ALA A 241 5.11 8.07 34.52
C ALA A 241 6.31 7.30 33.92
N GLY A 242 6.67 6.16 34.48
CA GLY A 242 7.83 5.38 34.01
C GLY A 242 9.20 5.94 34.39
N CYS A 243 9.27 6.93 35.28
CA CYS A 243 10.54 7.37 35.88
C CYS A 243 11.03 6.41 36.99
N ASP A 244 10.23 5.40 37.32
CA ASP A 244 10.53 4.33 38.29
C ASP A 244 11.31 3.16 37.67
N PHE A 245 11.47 3.13 36.34
CA PHE A 245 12.29 2.14 35.66
C PHE A 245 13.79 2.41 35.86
N SER A 246 14.56 1.34 36.07
CA SER A 246 15.99 1.42 36.42
C SER A 246 16.91 1.98 35.34
N ASP A 247 16.45 2.03 34.09
CA ASP A 247 17.15 2.54 32.91
C ASP A 247 16.64 3.91 32.45
N VAL A 248 15.77 4.54 33.26
CA VAL A 248 15.17 5.83 32.99
C VAL A 248 15.56 6.82 34.08
N GLU A 249 16.18 7.93 33.68
CA GLU A 249 16.49 9.05 34.55
C GLU A 249 15.59 10.23 34.18
N CYS A 250 14.82 10.72 35.16
CA CYS A 250 13.96 11.89 34.99
C CYS A 250 14.50 13.06 35.82
N VAL A 251 14.73 14.19 35.16
CA VAL A 251 15.19 15.43 35.78
C VAL A 251 14.09 16.48 35.66
N GLU A 252 13.58 16.92 36.80
CA GLU A 252 12.61 18.03 36.84
C GLU A 252 13.32 19.37 36.68
N GLU A 253 12.87 20.17 35.71
CA GLU A 253 13.35 21.53 35.47
C GLU A 253 12.15 22.47 35.32
N GLY A 254 11.72 23.06 36.44
CA GLY A 254 10.58 23.98 36.46
C GLY A 254 9.28 23.25 36.15
N ARG A 255 8.70 23.50 34.97
CA ARG A 255 7.47 22.82 34.48
C ARG A 255 7.75 21.67 33.51
N LEU A 256 9.02 21.43 33.21
CA LEU A 256 9.48 20.40 32.28
C LEU A 256 10.05 19.21 33.04
N VAL A 257 9.90 18.03 32.46
CA VAL A 257 10.60 16.83 32.91
C VAL A 257 11.44 16.32 31.75
N LEU A 258 12.75 16.33 31.92
CA LEU A 258 13.70 15.79 30.96
C LEU A 258 13.87 14.30 31.26
N VAL A 259 13.62 13.46 30.26
CA VAL A 259 13.70 12.01 30.39
C VAL A 259 14.86 11.50 29.56
N HIS A 260 15.80 10.84 30.23
CA HIS A 260 16.94 10.16 29.62
C HIS A 260 16.72 8.65 29.71
N ARG A 261 16.76 7.94 28.59
CA ARG A 261 16.65 6.48 28.52
C ARG A 261 17.96 5.87 28.02
N GLY A 262 18.47 4.83 28.68
CA GLY A 262 19.68 4.09 28.27
C GLY A 262 20.67 3.80 29.40
N GLU A 263 21.78 3.13 29.07
CA GLU A 263 22.77 2.71 30.08
C GLU A 263 23.40 3.91 30.83
N PRO A 264 23.53 3.83 32.17
CA PRO A 264 23.99 4.93 33.01
C PRO A 264 25.50 5.04 32.95
N VAL A 265 26.05 5.65 31.90
CA VAL A 265 27.51 5.80 31.78
C VAL A 265 28.00 7.10 32.43
N VAL A 266 27.20 8.18 32.46
CA VAL A 266 27.56 9.43 33.17
C VAL A 266 26.28 10.23 33.50
N PRO A 267 26.06 10.69 34.74
CA PRO A 267 24.99 11.65 35.01
C PRO A 267 25.33 12.98 34.32
N HIS A 268 24.39 13.52 33.53
CA HIS A 268 24.39 14.88 32.95
C HIS A 268 25.21 15.18 31.66
N ARG A 269 25.34 14.26 30.68
CA ARG A 269 26.00 14.61 29.39
C ARG A 269 25.31 14.17 28.09
N GLY A 270 24.12 13.57 28.14
CA GLY A 270 23.36 13.18 26.96
C GLY A 270 22.17 14.10 26.69
N ALA A 271 21.79 14.28 25.41
CA ALA A 271 20.53 14.93 25.07
C ALA A 271 19.34 14.10 25.60
N PRO A 272 18.27 14.73 26.10
CA PRO A 272 17.10 14.01 26.61
C PRO A 272 16.44 13.22 25.47
N SER A 273 16.00 12.00 25.81
CA SER A 273 15.25 11.13 24.90
C SER A 273 13.83 11.65 24.67
N GLU A 274 13.26 12.34 25.66
CA GLU A 274 12.01 13.10 25.53
C GLU A 274 11.93 14.21 26.60
N ILE A 275 11.20 15.28 26.32
CA ILE A 275 10.84 16.31 27.30
C ILE A 275 9.33 16.26 27.49
N ARG A 276 8.90 16.10 28.73
CA ARG A 276 7.47 16.04 29.08
C ARG A 276 7.03 17.32 29.76
N ILE A 277 5.80 17.73 29.47
CA ILE A 277 5.18 18.93 30.03
C ILE A 277 3.72 18.64 30.35
N ARG A 278 3.24 19.15 31.48
CA ARG A 278 1.82 19.18 31.80
C ARG A 278 1.21 20.49 31.29
N LEU A 279 0.23 20.39 30.39
CA LEU A 279 -0.47 21.55 29.82
C LEU A 279 -1.74 21.88 30.60
N SER A 280 -2.42 20.85 31.13
CA SER A 280 -3.55 20.96 32.05
C SER A 280 -3.61 19.75 32.99
N GLU A 281 -4.59 19.71 33.90
CA GLU A 281 -4.76 18.57 34.83
C GLU A 281 -4.98 17.23 34.11
N ASP A 282 -5.57 17.30 32.92
CA ASP A 282 -6.01 16.21 32.06
C ASP A 282 -5.10 15.97 30.84
N VAL A 283 -4.13 16.85 30.57
CA VAL A 283 -3.29 16.74 29.36
C VAL A 283 -1.80 16.84 29.68
N ILE A 284 -1.09 15.79 29.31
CA ILE A 284 0.37 15.70 29.33
C ILE A 284 0.86 15.52 27.89
N ALA A 285 1.87 16.31 27.53
CA ALA A 285 2.53 16.23 26.24
C ALA A 285 3.99 15.80 26.40
N ALA A 286 4.49 15.05 25.42
CA ALA A 286 5.89 14.66 25.33
C ALA A 286 6.47 15.07 23.97
N VAL A 287 7.62 15.75 23.99
CA VAL A 287 8.40 16.10 22.80
C VAL A 287 9.56 15.14 22.66
N ARG A 288 9.64 14.43 21.53
CA ARG A 288 10.73 13.49 21.22
C ARG A 288 11.52 13.99 20.00
N PRO A 289 12.86 13.96 20.04
CA PRO A 289 13.68 14.30 18.87
C PRO A 289 13.53 13.26 17.75
N ILE A 290 13.65 13.73 16.51
CA ILE A 290 13.84 12.92 15.32
C ILE A 290 15.23 13.23 14.78
N GLY A 291 16.08 12.21 14.65
CA GLY A 291 17.45 12.42 14.16
C GLY A 291 18.30 13.19 15.16
N ALA A 292 19.05 14.19 14.68
CA ALA A 292 20.06 14.92 15.44
C ALA A 292 19.54 16.22 16.09
N THR A 293 18.22 16.32 16.36
CA THR A 293 17.61 17.51 16.98
C THR A 293 18.29 17.86 18.30
N ARG A 294 18.79 19.10 18.41
CA ARG A 294 19.53 19.58 19.58
C ARG A 294 18.61 19.72 20.80
N GLU A 295 19.17 19.52 21.99
CA GLU A 295 18.43 19.69 23.26
C GLU A 295 17.80 21.08 23.41
N ALA A 296 18.51 22.14 23.03
CA ALA A 296 17.99 23.50 23.07
C ALA A 296 16.70 23.65 22.22
N ALA A 297 16.66 23.02 21.05
CA ALA A 297 15.48 23.02 20.19
C ALA A 297 14.31 22.24 20.82
N LEU A 298 14.58 21.09 21.45
CA LEU A 298 13.56 20.33 22.18
C LEU A 298 12.96 21.16 23.33
N ARG A 299 13.79 21.88 24.08
CA ARG A 299 13.34 22.77 25.16
C ARG A 299 12.47 23.90 24.63
N THR A 300 12.88 24.55 23.54
CA THR A 300 12.08 25.59 22.89
C THR A 300 10.73 25.05 22.42
N VAL A 301 10.73 23.93 21.70
CA VAL A 301 9.50 23.28 21.22
C VAL A 301 8.57 22.93 22.39
N ALA A 302 9.09 22.32 23.47
CA ALA A 302 8.30 21.97 24.64
C ALA A 302 7.69 23.20 25.33
N GLY A 303 8.41 24.33 25.36
CA GLY A 303 7.91 25.60 25.90
C GLY A 303 6.86 26.29 25.03
N SER A 304 6.80 25.97 23.74
CA SER A 304 5.83 26.49 22.77
C SER A 304 4.61 25.57 22.58
N LEU A 305 4.52 24.47 23.33
CA LEU A 305 3.33 23.63 23.32
C LEU A 305 2.17 24.30 24.05
N ARG A 306 0.99 24.20 23.45
CA ARG A 306 -0.27 24.61 24.07
C ARG A 306 -1.36 23.58 23.81
N LEU A 307 -2.45 23.71 24.53
CA LEU A 307 -3.67 22.99 24.21
C LEU A 307 -4.22 23.49 22.87
N GLU A 308 -4.82 22.58 22.11
CA GLU A 308 -5.58 22.92 20.92
C GLU A 308 -6.75 23.86 21.24
N HIS A 309 -7.09 24.71 20.27
CA HIS A 309 -8.36 25.42 20.24
C HIS A 309 -9.46 24.53 19.66
N PRO A 310 -10.75 24.87 19.89
CA PRO A 310 -11.85 24.25 19.15
C PRO A 310 -11.58 24.30 17.64
N ASP A 311 -11.87 23.21 16.94
CA ASP A 311 -11.73 23.02 15.48
C ASP A 311 -10.29 22.97 14.93
N GLU A 312 -9.28 23.38 15.70
CA GLU A 312 -7.87 23.39 15.28
C GLU A 312 -7.35 21.99 14.94
N ARG A 313 -7.93 20.96 15.56
CA ARG A 313 -7.64 19.57 15.25
C ARG A 313 -7.94 19.19 13.80
N THR A 314 -9.11 19.61 13.33
CA THR A 314 -9.59 19.35 11.98
C THR A 314 -8.73 20.12 10.98
N ASP A 315 -8.40 21.37 11.32
CA ASP A 315 -7.51 22.21 10.51
C ASP A 315 -6.10 21.61 10.42
N LEU A 316 -5.58 21.06 11.52
CA LEU A 316 -4.27 20.39 11.55
C LEU A 316 -4.28 19.09 10.72
N ALA A 317 -5.36 18.30 10.81
CA ALA A 317 -5.54 17.13 9.96
C ALA A 317 -5.65 17.50 8.48
N GLN A 318 -6.29 18.63 8.18
CA GLN A 318 -6.47 19.09 6.80
C GLN A 318 -5.17 19.67 6.23
N ALA A 319 -4.45 20.50 6.98
CA ALA A 319 -3.16 21.07 6.59
C ALA A 319 -2.10 20.01 6.27
N ILE A 320 -2.13 18.88 6.97
CA ILE A 320 -1.22 17.74 6.73
C ILE A 320 -1.54 16.99 5.44
N VAL A 321 -2.81 16.99 5.01
CA VAL A 321 -3.22 16.30 3.78
C VAL A 321 -3.13 17.22 2.56
N ASP A 322 -3.30 18.52 2.75
CA ASP A 322 -3.28 19.51 1.67
C ASP A 322 -1.86 20.07 1.39
N GLY A 323 -0.88 19.82 2.27
CA GLY A 323 0.51 20.26 2.18
C GLY A 323 1.43 19.27 1.46
#